data_AF-A0A958M985-F1
#
_entry.id   AF-A0A958M985-F1
#
_cell.length_a   1.000
_cell.length_b   1.000
_cell.length_c   1.000
_cell.angle_alpha   90.00
_cell.angle_beta   90.00
_cell.angle_gamma   90.00
#
_symmetry.space_group_name_H-M   'P 1'
#
loop_
_entity.id
_entity.type
_entity.pdbx_description
1 polymer ?
#
loop_
_entity_poly.entity_id
_entity_poly.type
_entity_poly.pdbx_seq_one_letter_code
_entity_poly.pdbx_strand_id
1 'polypeptide(L)'
;MNENQDIELIEQYLQNTLPENERQHLEERLLVQEDLAQEFEKRRIAHRALDHLIAQHLKEHLESLEEQEGEEETGGKVINIQARRRKILTFILSAAAGILLLAGVFRIISAGETPPAGLAEAFYEEPAYTSRRGSDTAGPEEDNFKLAIQDMENRNYESAIELFKAIPEDDDLYLPATYYLAHAY
;
A
#
# COMPACT_ATOMS: atom_id res chain seq x y z
N MET A 1 -11.56 22.08 13.71
CA MET A 1 -12.13 21.63 12.43
C MET A 1 -10.96 21.15 11.60
N ASN A 2 -10.92 19.87 11.23
CA ASN A 2 -9.84 19.35 10.37
C ASN A 2 -10.29 19.50 8.92
N GLU A 3 -10.05 20.68 8.34
CA GLU A 3 -10.50 21.03 6.99
C GLU A 3 -10.14 19.95 5.95
N ASN A 4 -8.96 19.34 6.06
CA ASN A 4 -8.52 18.27 5.15
C ASN A 4 -9.38 16.99 5.23
N GLN A 5 -9.86 16.63 6.42
CA GLN A 5 -10.71 15.43 6.58
C GLN A 5 -12.11 15.67 6.03
N ASP A 6 -12.66 16.87 6.26
CA ASP A 6 -13.99 17.25 5.76
C ASP A 6 -14.02 17.32 4.23
N ILE A 7 -12.93 17.80 3.64
CA ILE A 7 -12.69 17.81 2.21
C ILE A 7 -12.70 16.39 1.62
N GLU A 8 -12.00 15.46 2.25
CA GLU A 8 -11.93 14.08 1.78
C GLU A 8 -13.30 13.38 1.86
N LEU A 9 -14.04 13.62 2.94
CA LEU A 9 -15.42 13.11 3.09
C LEU A 9 -16.35 13.65 2.01
N ILE A 10 -16.26 14.93 1.65
CA ILE A 10 -17.04 15.52 0.56
C ILE A 10 -16.69 14.86 -0.79
N GLU A 11 -15.40 14.62 -1.06
CA GLU A 11 -14.99 13.96 -2.32
C GLU A 11 -15.51 12.53 -2.40
N GLN A 12 -15.39 11.75 -1.32
CA GLN A 12 -15.90 10.39 -1.27
C GLN A 12 -17.43 10.35 -1.40
N TYR A 13 -18.13 11.33 -0.82
CA TYR A 13 -19.57 11.48 -0.97
C TYR A 13 -19.96 11.75 -2.43
N LEU A 14 -19.30 12.71 -3.10
CA LEU A 14 -19.60 13.06 -4.49
C LEU A 14 -19.28 11.90 -5.46
N GLN A 15 -18.33 11.04 -5.12
CA GLN A 15 -17.95 9.86 -5.89
C GLN A 15 -18.79 8.61 -5.57
N ASN A 16 -19.76 8.69 -4.65
CA ASN A 16 -20.56 7.57 -4.15
C ASN A 16 -19.72 6.43 -3.53
N THR A 17 -18.55 6.73 -2.97
CA THR A 17 -17.66 5.75 -2.33
C THR A 17 -17.77 5.76 -0.81
N LEU A 18 -18.48 6.75 -0.24
CA LEU A 18 -18.66 6.90 1.21
C LEU A 18 -19.63 5.84 1.80
N PRO A 19 -19.29 5.17 2.92
CA PRO A 19 -20.17 4.25 3.63
C PRO A 19 -21.49 4.90 4.06
N GLU A 20 -22.58 4.13 4.10
CA GLU A 20 -23.93 4.64 4.38
C GLU A 20 -24.05 5.37 5.73
N ASN A 21 -23.38 4.88 6.77
CA ASN A 21 -23.36 5.49 8.10
C ASN A 21 -22.71 6.89 8.07
N GLU A 22 -21.55 6.99 7.42
CA GLU A 22 -20.82 8.25 7.30
C GLU A 22 -21.53 9.25 6.39
N ARG A 23 -22.29 8.75 5.40
CA ARG A 23 -23.13 9.55 4.52
C ARG A 23 -24.21 10.30 5.27
N GLN A 24 -24.96 9.61 6.12
CA GLN A 24 -26.01 10.21 6.94
C GLN A 24 -25.43 11.26 7.89
N HIS A 25 -24.29 10.94 8.51
CA HIS A 25 -23.59 11.89 9.38
C HIS A 25 -23.10 13.14 8.63
N LEU A 26 -22.61 12.99 7.39
CA LEU A 26 -22.21 14.13 6.56
C LEU A 26 -23.43 14.99 6.18
N GLU A 27 -24.54 14.38 5.79
CA GLU A 27 -25.79 15.09 5.46
C GLU A 27 -26.32 15.90 6.65
N GLU A 28 -26.32 15.32 7.86
CA GLU A 28 -26.68 16.03 9.08
C GLU A 28 -25.74 17.22 9.35
N ARG A 29 -24.44 17.04 9.14
CA ARG A 29 -23.46 18.12 9.30
C ARG A 29 -23.63 19.24 8.28
N LEU A 30 -23.97 18.91 7.04
CA LEU A 30 -24.24 19.90 5.98
C LEU A 30 -25.45 20.79 6.30
N LEU A 31 -26.42 20.30 7.09
CA LEU A 31 -27.57 21.10 7.53
C LEU A 31 -27.24 22.07 8.66
N VAL A 32 -26.21 21.78 9.46
CA VAL A 32 -25.86 22.54 10.67
C VAL A 32 -24.66 23.46 10.43
N GLN A 33 -23.71 23.06 9.59
CA GLN A 33 -22.45 23.77 9.35
C GLN A 33 -22.48 24.48 8.00
N GLU A 34 -22.71 25.80 8.01
CA GLU A 34 -22.80 26.62 6.79
C GLU A 34 -21.50 26.60 5.96
N ASP A 35 -20.33 26.66 6.62
CA ASP A 35 -19.03 26.62 5.96
C ASP A 35 -18.81 25.31 5.18
N LEU A 36 -19.23 24.19 5.77
CA LEU A 36 -19.15 22.87 5.14
C LEU A 36 -20.09 22.77 3.93
N ALA A 37 -21.29 23.35 4.03
CA ALA A 37 -22.25 23.39 2.93
C ALA A 37 -21.73 24.23 1.75
N GLN A 38 -21.04 25.34 2.01
CA GLN A 38 -20.43 26.16 0.97
C GLN A 38 -19.30 25.41 0.25
N GLU A 39 -18.43 24.72 0.98
CA GLU A 39 -17.36 23.90 0.38
C GLU A 39 -17.92 22.72 -0.43
N PHE A 40 -18.97 22.07 0.07
CA PHE A 40 -19.69 21.03 -0.67
C PHE A 40 -20.24 21.56 -2.01
N GLU A 41 -20.88 22.72 -2.00
CA GLU A 41 -21.45 23.31 -3.22
C GLU A 41 -20.39 23.68 -4.25
N LYS A 42 -19.27 24.29 -3.83
CA LYS A 42 -18.14 24.61 -4.72
C LYS A 42 -17.63 23.36 -5.43
N ARG A 43 -17.43 22.27 -4.68
CA ARG A 43 -16.92 21.00 -5.22
C ARG A 43 -17.94 20.33 -6.14
N ARG A 44 -19.22 20.33 -5.76
CA ARG A 44 -20.30 19.80 -6.60
C ARG A 44 -20.37 20.51 -7.96
N ILE A 45 -20.19 21.83 -7.98
CA ILE A 45 -20.14 22.62 -9.23
C ILE A 45 -18.91 22.24 -10.05
N ALA A 46 -17.74 22.10 -9.42
CA ALA A 46 -16.52 21.70 -10.10
C ALA A 46 -16.64 20.33 -10.77
N HIS A 47 -17.18 19.32 -10.07
CA HIS A 47 -17.44 17.98 -10.63
C HIS A 47 -18.37 18.03 -11.85
N ARG A 48 -19.48 18.77 -11.76
CA ARG A 48 -20.40 18.95 -12.90
C ARG A 48 -19.74 19.64 -14.10
N ALA A 49 -18.85 20.60 -13.85
CA ALA A 49 -18.12 21.27 -14.92
C ALA A 49 -17.14 20.30 -15.60
N LEU A 50 -16.44 19.47 -14.83
CA LEU A 50 -15.56 18.42 -15.35
C LEU A 50 -16.35 17.40 -16.19
N ASP A 51 -17.47 16.90 -15.68
CA ASP A 51 -18.33 15.97 -16.42
C ASP A 51 -18.78 16.55 -17.76
N HIS A 52 -19.15 17.83 -17.78
CA HIS A 52 -19.55 18.51 -19.01
C HIS A 52 -18.38 18.64 -19.99
N LEU A 53 -17.18 19.01 -19.53
CA LEU A 53 -15.98 19.10 -20.35
C LEU A 53 -15.57 17.74 -20.92
N ILE A 54 -15.64 16.68 -20.12
CA ILE A 54 -15.36 15.31 -20.56
C ILE A 54 -16.35 14.90 -21.66
N ALA A 55 -17.64 15.18 -21.46
CA ALA A 55 -18.66 14.87 -22.45
C ALA A 55 -18.46 15.65 -23.76
N GLN A 56 -18.11 16.93 -23.68
CA GLN A 56 -17.80 17.75 -24.85
C GLN A 56 -16.57 17.23 -25.59
N HIS A 57 -15.47 16.96 -24.88
CA HIS A 57 -14.25 16.44 -25.47
C HIS A 57 -14.46 15.07 -26.13
N LEU A 58 -15.25 14.20 -25.50
CA LEU A 58 -15.59 12.90 -26.08
C LEU A 58 -16.42 13.06 -27.37
N LYS A 59 -17.36 14.01 -27.38
CA LYS A 59 -18.16 14.32 -28.57
C LYS A 59 -17.27 14.84 -29.70
N GLU A 60 -16.40 15.82 -29.43
CA GLU A 60 -15.46 16.37 -30.42
C GLU A 60 -14.54 15.27 -30.97
N HIS A 61 -14.06 14.38 -30.10
CA HIS A 61 -13.22 13.25 -30.52
C HIS A 61 -13.98 12.29 -31.44
N LEU A 62 -15.24 11.97 -31.14
CA LEU A 62 -16.08 11.13 -32.00
C LEU A 62 -16.37 11.80 -33.35
N GLU A 63 -16.71 13.10 -33.36
CA GLU A 63 -16.91 13.86 -34.60
C GLU A 63 -15.64 13.86 -35.47
N SER A 64 -14.46 14.03 -34.86
CA SER A 64 -13.18 13.99 -35.58
C SER A 64 -12.84 12.62 -36.19
N LEU A 65 -13.34 11.53 -35.58
CA LEU A 65 -13.18 10.18 -36.11
C LEU A 65 -14.13 9.93 -37.28
N GLU A 66 -15.39 10.39 -37.17
CA GLU A 66 -16.35 10.31 -38.28
C GLU A 66 -15.87 11.10 -39.52
N GLU A 67 -15.26 12.27 -39.31
CA GLU A 67 -14.65 13.05 -40.39
C GLU A 67 -13.46 12.31 -41.04
N GLN A 68 -12.62 11.64 -40.25
CA GLN A 68 -11.49 10.86 -40.76
C GLN A 68 -11.94 9.60 -41.52
N GLU A 69 -12.99 8.93 -41.08
CA GLU A 69 -13.56 7.77 -41.79
C GLU A 69 -14.28 8.18 -43.08
N GLY A 70 -14.96 9.33 -43.09
CA GLY A 70 -15.63 9.88 -44.28
C GLY A 70 -14.67 10.34 -45.39
N GLU A 71 -13.46 10.79 -45.04
CA GLU A 71 -12.43 11.17 -46.02
C GLU A 71 -11.73 9.97 -46.67
N GLU A 72 -11.68 8.79 -46.03
CA GLU A 72 -11.04 7.58 -46.60
C GLU A 72 -11.90 6.86 -47.65
N GLU A 73 -13.22 7.13 -47.73
CA GLU A 73 -14.12 6.42 -48.67
C GLU A 73 -14.20 7.03 -50.09
N THR A 74 -13.64 8.22 -50.36
CA THR A 74 -13.77 8.87 -51.69
C THR A 74 -12.54 8.78 -52.61
N GLY A 75 -11.47 8.09 -52.20
CA GLY A 75 -10.28 7.97 -53.04
C GLY A 75 -9.49 6.73 -52.73
N GLY A 76 -9.66 5.68 -53.54
CA GLY A 76 -8.87 4.45 -53.49
C GLY A 76 -7.38 4.74 -53.57
N LYS A 77 -6.75 4.93 -52.40
CA LYS A 77 -5.33 5.21 -52.26
C LYS A 77 -4.59 3.90 -52.46
N VAL A 78 -3.97 3.74 -53.63
CA VAL A 78 -3.04 2.64 -53.89
C VAL A 78 -1.82 2.84 -52.99
N ILE A 79 -1.86 2.26 -51.79
CA ILE A 79 -0.77 2.33 -50.83
C ILE A 79 0.28 1.30 -51.24
N ASN A 80 1.49 1.77 -51.56
CA ASN A 80 2.61 0.88 -51.86
C ASN A 80 2.97 0.07 -50.59
N ILE A 81 2.62 -1.22 -50.59
CA ILE A 81 2.75 -2.16 -49.46
C ILE A 81 4.19 -2.22 -48.92
N GLN A 82 5.19 -1.96 -49.77
CA GLN A 82 6.60 -1.98 -49.37
C GLN A 82 6.98 -0.84 -48.40
N ALA A 83 6.36 0.33 -48.51
CA ALA A 83 6.65 1.46 -47.63
C ALA A 83 6.07 1.26 -46.22
N ARG A 84 4.90 0.61 -46.13
CA ARG A 84 4.24 0.29 -44.85
C ARG A 84 5.05 -0.72 -44.03
N ARG A 85 5.61 -1.75 -44.69
CA ARG A 85 6.46 -2.74 -44.01
C ARG A 85 7.72 -2.13 -43.39
N ARG A 86 8.39 -1.19 -44.07
CA ARG A 86 9.58 -0.52 -43.50
C ARG A 86 9.24 0.31 -42.26
N LYS A 87 8.14 1.07 -42.29
CA LYS A 87 7.69 1.87 -41.13
C LYS A 87 7.27 1.01 -39.94
N ILE A 88 6.58 -0.10 -40.20
CA ILE A 88 6.21 -1.07 -39.15
C ILE A 88 7.45 -1.72 -38.54
N LEU A 89 8.43 -2.13 -39.36
CA LEU A 89 9.69 -2.69 -38.87
C LEU A 89 10.48 -1.70 -38.00
N THR A 90 10.56 -0.42 -38.40
CA THR A 90 11.23 0.60 -37.57
C THR A 90 10.49 0.88 -36.27
N PHE A 91 9.15 0.83 -36.28
CA PHE A 91 8.34 1.01 -35.07
C PHE A 91 8.51 -0.17 -34.11
N ILE A 92 8.50 -1.40 -34.63
CA ILE A 92 8.74 -2.62 -33.84
C ILE A 92 10.15 -2.59 -33.24
N LEU A 93 11.16 -2.15 -33.99
CA LEU A 93 12.54 -2.03 -33.48
C LEU A 93 12.64 -1.02 -32.34
N SER A 94 11.94 0.12 -32.46
CA SER A 94 11.93 1.15 -31.42
C SER A 94 11.19 0.69 -30.16
N ALA A 95 10.06 -0.02 -30.30
CA ALA A 95 9.35 -0.62 -29.19
C ALA A 95 10.19 -1.69 -28.48
N ALA A 96 10.88 -2.55 -29.23
CA ALA A 96 11.78 -3.57 -28.67
C ALA A 96 12.97 -2.95 -27.92
N ALA A 97 13.54 -1.86 -28.42
CA ALA A 97 14.61 -1.13 -27.74
C ALA A 97 14.13 -0.53 -26.40
N GLY A 98 12.91 0.01 -26.35
CA GLY A 98 12.30 0.52 -25.12
C GLY A 98 12.11 -0.58 -24.07
N ILE A 99 11.63 -1.75 -24.48
CA ILE A 99 11.45 -2.91 -23.59
C ILE A 99 12.81 -3.40 -23.04
N LEU A 100 13.86 -3.45 -23.87
CA LEU A 100 15.20 -3.82 -23.42
C LEU A 100 15.80 -2.81 -22.44
N LEU A 101 15.53 -1.52 -22.64
CA LEU A 101 15.99 -0.46 -21.74
C LEU A 101 15.31 -0.56 -20.38
N LEU A 102 13.99 -0.77 -20.36
CA LEU A 102 13.22 -1.01 -19.13
C LEU A 102 13.69 -2.28 -18.40
N ALA A 103 13.91 -3.38 -19.12
CA ALA A 103 14.42 -4.62 -18.53
C ALA A 103 15.84 -4.45 -17.96
N GLY A 104 16.70 -3.67 -18.64
CA GLY A 104 18.05 -3.35 -18.16
C GLY A 104 18.04 -2.51 -16.88
N VAL A 105 17.21 -1.46 -16.84
CA VAL A 105 17.05 -0.60 -15.66
C VAL A 105 16.45 -1.37 -14.50
N PHE A 106 15.43 -2.19 -14.75
CA PHE A 106 14.83 -3.05 -13.73
C PHE A 106 15.87 -3.98 -13.10
N ARG A 107 16.73 -4.60 -13.92
CA ARG A 107 17.79 -5.47 -13.40
C ARG A 107 18.81 -4.75 -12.52
N ILE A 108 19.08 -3.47 -12.78
CA ILE A 108 19.98 -2.65 -11.94
C ILE A 108 19.32 -2.30 -10.61
N ILE A 109 18.03 -1.92 -10.63
CA ILE A 109 17.27 -1.57 -9.43
C ILE A 109 17.08 -2.81 -8.54
N SER A 110 16.61 -3.92 -9.11
CA SER A 110 16.35 -5.15 -8.35
C SER A 110 17.62 -5.86 -7.85
N ALA A 111 18.79 -5.57 -8.43
CA ALA A 111 20.06 -6.08 -7.89
C ALA A 111 20.49 -5.38 -6.58
N GLY A 112 19.86 -4.25 -6.22
CA GLY A 112 20.13 -3.54 -4.97
C GLY A 112 19.28 -4.00 -3.78
N GLU A 113 18.29 -4.87 -3.99
CA GLU A 113 17.31 -5.28 -2.97
C GLU A 113 17.47 -6.74 -2.52
N THR A 114 18.70 -7.23 -2.37
CA THR A 114 18.91 -8.30 -1.39
C THR A 114 18.77 -7.68 0.00
N PRO A 115 17.72 -8.00 0.79
CA PRO A 115 17.72 -7.64 2.20
C PRO A 115 19.02 -8.22 2.77
N PRO A 116 19.89 -7.41 3.39
CA PRO A 116 21.14 -7.91 3.91
C PRO A 116 20.80 -8.90 5.01
N ALA A 117 20.95 -10.20 4.71
CA ALA A 117 20.75 -11.28 5.67
C ALA A 117 21.61 -11.10 6.94
N GLY A 118 22.65 -10.25 6.87
CA GLY A 118 23.49 -9.86 8.00
C GLY A 118 23.08 -8.58 8.75
N LEU A 119 22.06 -7.81 8.36
CA LEU A 119 21.61 -6.68 9.21
C LEU A 119 20.85 -7.17 10.44
N ALA A 120 20.10 -8.27 10.33
CA ALA A 120 19.55 -8.91 11.51
C ALA A 120 20.70 -9.39 12.41
N GLU A 121 21.65 -10.15 11.88
CA GLU A 121 22.77 -10.72 12.66
C GLU A 121 23.75 -9.67 13.22
N ALA A 122 23.94 -8.52 12.56
CA ALA A 122 24.82 -7.45 13.03
C ALA A 122 24.20 -6.54 14.10
N PHE A 123 22.87 -6.56 14.26
CA PHE A 123 22.13 -5.67 15.17
C PHE A 123 21.19 -6.41 16.14
N TYR A 124 21.01 -7.73 15.99
CA TYR A 124 20.45 -8.60 17.03
C TYR A 124 21.59 -9.05 17.95
N GLU A 125 21.69 -8.44 19.12
CA GLU A 125 22.41 -9.03 20.23
C GLU A 125 21.47 -9.99 20.96
N GLU A 126 21.88 -11.24 21.16
CA GLU A 126 21.19 -12.14 22.09
C GLU A 126 21.17 -11.47 23.47
N PRO A 127 19.99 -11.22 24.07
CA PRO A 127 19.95 -10.59 25.37
C PRO A 127 20.65 -11.51 26.38
N ALA A 128 21.78 -11.04 26.90
CA ALA A 128 22.59 -11.78 27.85
C ALA A 128 21.85 -11.94 29.18
N TYR A 129 21.04 -12.99 29.30
CA TYR A 129 20.43 -13.36 30.56
C TYR A 129 21.45 -14.09 31.44
N THR A 130 21.81 -13.48 32.56
CA THR A 130 22.56 -14.16 33.62
C THR A 130 21.58 -14.65 34.66
N SER A 131 21.34 -15.97 34.70
CA SER A 131 20.55 -16.55 35.78
C SER A 131 21.26 -16.31 37.11
N ARG A 132 20.62 -15.54 38.02
CA ARG A 132 21.14 -15.38 39.38
C ARG A 132 20.98 -16.70 40.12
N ARG A 133 22.06 -17.46 40.21
CA ARG A 133 22.08 -18.71 40.96
C ARG A 133 22.05 -18.39 42.46
N GLY A 134 20.90 -18.57 43.10
CA GLY A 134 20.80 -18.61 44.57
C GLY A 134 20.18 -17.39 45.26
N SER A 135 19.32 -16.61 44.60
CA SER A 135 18.47 -15.67 45.35
C SER A 135 17.17 -16.35 45.76
N ASP A 136 16.95 -16.53 47.07
CA ASP A 136 15.66 -16.87 47.68
C ASP A 136 14.58 -15.76 47.50
N THR A 137 14.83 -14.81 46.60
CA THR A 137 13.99 -13.68 46.23
C THR A 137 13.76 -13.62 44.72
N ALA A 138 13.80 -14.76 44.03
CA ALA A 138 13.33 -14.85 42.65
C ALA A 138 11.81 -14.60 42.67
N GLY A 139 11.36 -13.57 41.94
CA GLY A 139 9.93 -13.35 41.71
C GLY A 139 9.34 -14.49 40.88
N PRO A 140 8.01 -14.69 40.91
CA PRO A 140 7.34 -15.69 40.07
C PRO A 140 7.67 -15.53 38.57
N GLU A 141 8.06 -14.34 38.13
CA GLU A 141 8.46 -14.02 36.77
C GLU A 141 9.77 -14.73 36.36
N GLU A 142 10.76 -14.80 37.26
CA GLU A 142 12.03 -15.48 36.99
C GLU A 142 11.86 -17.00 36.95
N ASP A 143 10.98 -17.54 37.79
CA ASP A 143 10.63 -18.96 37.78
C ASP A 143 9.85 -19.34 36.51
N ASN A 144 8.90 -18.50 36.11
CA ASN A 144 8.16 -18.68 34.85
C ASN A 144 9.10 -18.61 33.65
N PHE A 145 10.05 -17.68 33.63
CA PHE A 145 11.05 -17.56 32.57
C PHE A 145 11.93 -18.82 32.47
N LYS A 146 12.44 -19.33 33.60
CA LYS A 146 13.23 -20.58 33.64
C LYS A 146 12.43 -21.78 33.17
N LEU A 147 11.18 -21.89 33.61
CA LEU A 147 10.28 -22.98 33.20
C LEU A 147 9.97 -22.91 31.70
N ALA A 148 9.75 -21.71 31.16
CA ALA A 148 9.52 -21.49 29.73
C ALA A 148 10.71 -21.94 28.88
N ILE A 149 11.94 -21.61 29.30
CA ILE A 149 13.16 -22.06 28.62
C ILE A 149 13.27 -23.59 28.68
N GLN A 150 13.00 -24.20 29.83
CA GLN A 150 12.99 -25.65 29.97
C GLN A 150 11.92 -26.31 29.07
N ASP A 151 10.75 -25.71 28.93
CA ASP A 151 9.71 -26.20 28.03
C ASP A 151 10.11 -26.07 26.56
N MET A 152 10.81 -24.99 26.16
CA MET A 152 11.41 -24.89 24.82
C MET A 152 12.43 -26.00 24.56
N GLU A 153 13.33 -26.27 25.50
CA GLU A 153 14.33 -27.35 25.38
C GLU A 153 13.66 -28.73 25.22
N ASN A 154 12.51 -28.93 25.88
CA ASN A 154 11.71 -30.15 25.79
C ASN A 154 10.73 -30.18 24.60
N ARG A 155 10.74 -29.15 23.72
CA ARG A 155 9.82 -28.99 22.57
C ARG A 155 8.35 -28.80 22.94
N ASN A 156 8.07 -28.38 24.16
CA ASN A 156 6.73 -28.02 24.65
C ASN A 156 6.45 -26.53 24.35
N TYR A 157 6.42 -26.16 23.08
CA TYR A 157 6.34 -24.75 22.66
C TYR A 157 5.06 -24.04 23.13
N GLU A 158 3.93 -24.76 23.21
CA GLU A 158 2.65 -24.20 23.67
C GLU A 158 2.75 -23.69 25.12
N SER A 159 3.28 -24.51 26.02
CA SER A 159 3.51 -24.15 27.43
C SER A 159 4.54 -23.02 27.56
N ALA A 160 5.63 -23.09 26.78
CA ALA A 160 6.66 -22.04 26.78
C ALA A 160 6.10 -20.67 26.34
N ILE A 161 5.27 -20.63 25.30
CA ILE A 161 4.66 -19.39 24.81
C ILE A 161 3.73 -18.77 25.87
N GLU A 162 2.93 -19.58 26.56
CA GLU A 162 2.07 -19.08 27.65
C GLU A 162 2.88 -18.46 28.78
N LEU A 163 3.96 -19.12 29.19
CA LEU A 163 4.84 -18.66 30.26
C LEU A 163 5.60 -17.39 29.87
N PHE A 164 6.07 -17.25 28.62
CA PHE A 164 6.69 -16.00 28.16
C PHE A 164 5.70 -14.83 28.05
N LYS A 165 4.45 -15.08 27.67
CA LYS A 165 3.40 -14.04 27.62
C LYS A 165 2.95 -13.56 29.00
N ALA A 166 3.16 -14.38 30.04
CA ALA A 166 2.80 -14.04 31.40
C ALA A 166 3.77 -13.05 32.06
N ILE A 167 4.92 -12.76 31.43
CA ILE A 167 5.92 -11.81 31.94
C ILE A 167 5.45 -10.37 31.64
N PRO A 168 5.28 -9.51 32.66
CA PRO A 168 4.83 -8.12 32.48
C PRO A 168 5.77 -7.27 31.64
N GLU A 169 5.25 -6.26 30.93
CA GLU A 169 6.06 -5.36 30.08
C GLU A 169 7.05 -4.49 30.88
N ASP A 170 6.80 -4.27 32.17
CA ASP A 170 7.64 -3.50 33.08
C ASP A 170 8.71 -4.34 33.79
N ASP A 171 8.74 -5.66 33.56
CA ASP A 171 9.75 -6.56 34.11
C ASP A 171 11.03 -6.56 33.27
N ASP A 172 12.19 -6.63 33.95
CA ASP A 172 13.50 -6.71 33.30
C ASP A 172 13.62 -7.94 32.37
N LEU A 173 12.82 -8.98 32.59
CA LEU A 173 12.76 -10.21 31.80
C LEU A 173 11.86 -10.09 30.56
N TYR A 174 11.12 -9.01 30.37
CA TYR A 174 10.21 -8.86 29.24
C TYR A 174 10.93 -8.91 27.89
N LEU A 175 12.06 -8.20 27.78
CA LEU A 175 12.84 -8.16 26.54
C LEU A 175 13.47 -9.52 26.21
N PRO A 176 14.12 -10.24 27.16
CA PRO A 176 14.48 -11.64 26.97
C PRO A 176 13.28 -12.53 26.60
N ALA A 177 12.14 -12.39 27.27
CA ALA A 177 10.96 -13.23 27.04
C ALA A 177 10.40 -13.08 25.63
N THR A 178 10.30 -11.84 25.14
CA THR A 178 9.85 -11.56 23.76
C THR A 178 10.83 -12.10 22.72
N TYR A 179 12.14 -12.03 23.00
CA TYR A 179 13.16 -12.67 22.16
C TYR A 179 12.92 -14.18 22.05
N TYR A 180 12.79 -14.90 23.15
CA TYR A 180 12.55 -16.35 23.13
C TYR A 180 11.18 -16.73 22.56
N LEU A 181 10.15 -15.91 22.81
CA LEU A 181 8.82 -16.08 22.24
C LEU A 181 8.84 -16.00 20.71
N ALA A 182 9.63 -15.10 20.12
CA ALA A 182 9.80 -15.02 18.67
C ALA A 182 10.43 -16.29 18.07
N HIS A 183 11.24 -17.01 18.84
CA HIS A 183 11.89 -18.27 18.42
C HIS A 183 11.03 -19.52 18.69
N ALA A 184 9.92 -19.38 19.43
CA ALA A 184 9.01 -20.48 19.75
C ALA A 184 7.86 -20.64 18.74
N TYR A 185 7.62 -19.66 17.86
CA TYR A 185 6.67 -19.73 16.72
C TYR A 185 7.34 -20.30 15.46
#